data_AF-A0A955IHQ7-F1
#
_entry.id   AF-A0A955IHQ7-F1
#
_cell.length_a   1.000
_cell.length_b   1.000
_cell.length_c   1.000
_cell.angle_alpha   90.00
_cell.angle_beta   90.00
_cell.angle_gamma   90.00
#
_symmetry.space_group_name_H-M   'P 1'
#
loop_
_entity.id
_entity.type
_entity.pdbx_description
1 polymer ?
#
loop_
_entity_poly.entity_id
_entity_poly.type
_entity_poly.pdbx_seq_one_letter_code
_entity_poly.pdbx_strand_id
1 'polypeptide(L)' 'NVEIEVELMGPVAMEPGLRFAVREGGRTIGSGAVTEIIQ' A
#
# COMPACT_ATOMS: atom_id res chain seq x y z
N ASN A 1 -12.80 -2.29 8.51
CA ASN A 1 -11.71 -2.01 7.54
C ASN A 1 -11.55 -0.51 7.42
N VAL A 2 -10.33 -0.05 7.14
CA VAL A 2 -10.03 1.36 6.87
C VAL A 2 -9.47 1.41 5.46
N GLU A 3 -9.97 2.33 4.66
CA GLU A 3 -9.46 2.64 3.34
C GLU A 3 -8.62 3.91 3.43
N ILE A 4 -7.49 3.93 2.74
CA ILE A 4 -6.55 5.04 2.74
C ILE A 4 -6.07 5.27 1.32
N GLU A 5 -5.89 6.53 0.98
CA GLU A 5 -5.21 6.95 -0.24
C GLU A 5 -3.72 7.09 0.04
N VAL A 6 -2.87 6.63 -0.89
CA VAL A 6 -1.42 6.63 -0.72
C VAL A 6 -0.76 7.12 -2.01
N GLU A 7 0.10 8.12 -1.89
CA GLU A 7 0.97 8.58 -2.97
C GLU A 7 2.36 7.92 -2.85
N LEU A 8 2.89 7.41 -3.95
CA LEU A 8 4.20 6.77 -3.98
C LEU A 8 5.27 7.76 -4.46
N MET A 9 6.45 7.71 -3.84
CA MET A 9 7.60 8.55 -4.25
C MET A 9 8.12 8.22 -5.66
N GLY A 10 7.79 7.03 -6.18
CA GLY A 10 8.20 6.59 -7.51
C GLY A 10 7.32 5.46 -8.04
N PRO A 11 7.39 5.17 -9.35
CA PRO A 11 6.55 4.17 -9.97
C PRO A 11 6.91 2.76 -9.50
N VAL A 12 5.89 1.98 -9.20
CA VAL A 12 6.00 0.57 -8.82
C VAL A 12 4.97 -0.20 -9.64
N ALA A 13 5.34 -1.38 -10.14
CA ALA A 13 4.37 -2.27 -10.78
C ALA A 13 3.40 -2.82 -9.73
N MET A 14 2.10 -2.63 -9.94
CA MET A 14 1.06 -3.10 -9.01
C MET A 14 -0.24 -3.42 -9.74
N GLU A 15 -1.08 -4.22 -9.08
CA GLU A 15 -2.42 -4.59 -9.52
C GLU A 15 -3.38 -4.65 -8.31
N PRO A 16 -4.69 -4.42 -8.48
CA PRO A 16 -5.67 -4.61 -7.41
C PRO A 16 -5.58 -6.03 -6.81
N GLY A 17 -5.66 -6.11 -5.49
CA GLY A 17 -5.47 -7.34 -4.72
C GLY A 17 -4.03 -7.62 -4.30
N LEU A 18 -3.03 -6.92 -4.87
CA LEU A 18 -1.63 -7.02 -4.44
C LEU A 18 -1.52 -6.69 -2.95
N ARG A 19 -0.95 -7.60 -2.17
CA ARG A 19 -0.76 -7.42 -0.72
C ARG A 19 0.54 -6.70 -0.42
N PHE A 20 0.52 -5.85 0.60
CA PHE A 20 1.68 -5.11 1.06
C PHE A 20 1.72 -5.02 2.60
N ALA A 21 2.88 -4.64 3.13
CA ALA A 21 3.09 -4.38 4.55
C ALA A 21 3.51 -2.92 4.75
N VAL A 22 2.98 -2.27 5.79
CA VAL A 22 3.37 -0.93 6.22
C VAL A 22 4.41 -1.08 7.33
N ARG A 23 5.56 -0.40 7.18
CA ARG A 23 6.69 -0.50 8.11
C ARG A 23 7.15 0.88 8.56
N GLU A 24 7.42 1.02 9.85
CA GLU A 24 8.00 2.22 10.46
C GLU A 24 9.08 1.79 11.47
N GLY A 25 10.24 2.46 11.46
CA GLY A 25 11.34 2.15 12.39
C GLY A 25 11.81 0.69 12.34
N GLY A 26 11.67 0.02 11.18
CA GLY A 26 12.05 -1.37 10.98
C GLY A 26 11.01 -2.41 11.43
N ARG A 27 9.88 -2.00 12.00
CA ARG A 27 8.80 -2.90 12.45
C ARG A 27 7.60 -2.84 11.50
N THR A 28 6.90 -3.97 11.34
CA THR A 28 5.61 -3.99 10.63
C THR A 28 4.53 -3.45 11.56
N ILE A 29 3.82 -2.42 11.10
CA ILE A 29 2.73 -1.78 11.85
C ILE A 29 1.37 -2.00 11.20
N GLY A 30 1.34 -2.54 9.98
CA GLY A 30 0.10 -2.82 9.27
C GLY A 30 0.31 -3.68 8.03
N SER A 31 -0.79 -4.16 7.48
CA SER A 31 -0.85 -4.91 6.22
C SER A 31 -2.09 -4.50 5.46
N GLY A 32 -1.98 -4.42 4.14
CA GLY A 32 -3.08 -4.03 3.27
C GLY A 32 -3.07 -4.82 1.97
N ALA A 33 -4.08 -4.56 1.16
CA ALA A 33 -4.13 -4.96 -0.24
C ALA A 33 -4.56 -3.74 -1.06
N VAL A 34 -4.01 -3.60 -2.26
CA VAL A 34 -4.39 -2.53 -3.20
C VAL A 34 -5.85 -2.74 -3.60
N THR A 35 -6.70 -1.73 -3.43
CA THR A 35 -8.11 -1.78 -3.84
C THR A 35 -8.31 -1.19 -5.23
N GLU A 36 -7.66 -0.06 -5.50
CA GLU A 36 -7.77 0.69 -6.75
C GLU A 36 -6.44 1.42 -7.04
N ILE A 37 -6.13 1.66 -8.32
CA ILE A 37 -4.97 2.44 -8.76
C ILE A 37 -5.50 3.76 -9.33
N ILE A 38 -5.12 4.86 -8.68
CA ILE A 38 -5.48 6.23 -9.04
C ILE A 38 -4.22 6.97 -9.55
N GLN A 39 -4.40 7.96 -10.44
CA GLN A 39 -3.32 8.75 -11.06
C GLN A 39 -3.43 10.23 -10.70
#